data_AF-A0A3A0AAZ5-F1
#
_entry.id   AF-A0A3A0AAZ5-F1
#
_cell.length_a   1.000
_cell.length_b   1.000
_cell.length_c   1.000
_cell.angle_alpha   90.00
_cell.angle_beta   90.00
_cell.angle_gamma   90.00
#
_symmetry.space_group_name_H-M   'P 1'
#
loop_
_entity.id
_entity.type
_entity.pdbx_description
1 polymer ?
#
loop_
_entity_poly.entity_id
_entity_poly.type
_entity_poly.pdbx_seq_one_letter_code
_entity_poly.pdbx_strand_id
1 'polypeptide(L)'
;MRFLRSRQFWLYIAVFLFAAGLTAGIAALLMNIQTRKMEAVQYPLKVVEIAQDELDPAVWGQNFPVQYDSFRRTEEDYGSTPYGGSTPYSKLEKYPAMTRLWAGYAFAIDHNEERGHYYALIDQKQTRRVTERDQPGACANCHAAEAPQLIEEMGWEAFNRTPYKELQDQLHGGSTCADCHNPDTMALRITRPGFLNAMERRGIDVSQATRQEMRTYVCAQCHVEYYFQGDNKLLTFPWDNGTSIDQIEQYYVDTGFRDWKHAETGGGMIK
;
A
#
# COMPACT_ATOMS: atom_id res chain seq x y z
N MET A 1 70.78 -33.94 -21.84
CA MET A 1 70.03 -33.37 -20.69
C MET A 1 70.48 -31.93 -20.47
N ARG A 2 69.68 -30.93 -20.89
CA ARG A 2 69.82 -29.53 -20.46
C ARG A 2 68.58 -28.74 -20.92
N PHE A 3 67.43 -29.06 -20.32
CA PHE A 3 66.30 -28.12 -20.33
C PHE A 3 66.66 -27.00 -19.36
N LEU A 4 67.15 -25.89 -19.89
CA LEU A 4 67.24 -24.62 -19.16
C LEU A 4 65.82 -24.22 -18.76
N ARG A 5 65.43 -24.51 -17.51
CA ARG A 5 64.21 -23.99 -16.87
C ARG A 5 64.34 -22.46 -16.78
N SER A 6 63.95 -21.78 -17.85
CA SER A 6 63.87 -20.31 -17.93
C SER A 6 62.93 -19.79 -16.84
N ARG A 7 63.27 -18.66 -16.18
CA ARG A 7 62.38 -17.92 -15.27
C ARG A 7 60.99 -17.70 -15.88
N GLN A 8 60.90 -17.58 -17.21
CA GLN A 8 59.66 -17.41 -17.94
C GLN A 8 58.73 -18.62 -17.84
N PHE A 9 59.24 -19.85 -17.80
CA PHE A 9 58.42 -21.05 -17.66
C PHE A 9 57.68 -21.08 -16.31
N TRP A 10 58.39 -20.75 -15.23
CA TRP A 10 57.77 -20.64 -13.90
C TRP A 10 56.83 -19.44 -13.78
N LEU A 11 57.12 -18.34 -14.47
CA LEU A 11 56.22 -17.19 -14.60
C LEU A 11 54.92 -17.56 -15.32
N TYR A 12 54.98 -18.31 -16.43
CA TYR A 12 53.79 -18.77 -17.14
C TYR A 12 52.96 -19.75 -16.31
N ILE A 13 53.60 -20.66 -15.57
CA ILE A 13 52.90 -21.54 -14.63
C ILE A 13 52.23 -20.72 -13.52
N ALA A 14 52.92 -19.75 -12.93
CA ALA A 14 52.36 -18.92 -11.88
C ALA A 14 51.16 -18.09 -12.37
N VAL A 15 51.27 -17.49 -13.56
CA VAL A 15 50.17 -16.74 -14.19
C VAL A 15 48.99 -17.65 -14.52
N PHE A 16 49.25 -18.86 -15.04
CA PHE A 16 48.20 -19.83 -15.32
C PHE A 16 47.48 -20.27 -14.05
N LEU A 17 48.22 -20.63 -12.99
CA LEU A 17 47.63 -21.03 -11.71
C LEU A 17 46.85 -19.89 -11.06
N PHE A 18 47.34 -18.65 -11.14
CA PHE A 18 46.63 -17.47 -10.68
C PHE A 18 45.34 -17.23 -11.46
N ALA A 19 45.38 -17.27 -12.79
CA ALA A 19 44.20 -17.10 -13.64
C ALA A 19 43.16 -18.22 -13.43
N ALA A 20 43.62 -19.47 -13.29
CA ALA A 20 42.75 -20.61 -12.96
C ALA A 20 42.11 -20.45 -11.58
N GLY A 21 42.88 -20.03 -10.57
CA GLY A 21 42.37 -19.75 -9.23
C GLY A 21 41.35 -18.60 -9.21
N LEU A 22 41.63 -17.51 -9.94
CA LEU A 22 40.70 -16.39 -10.09
C LEU A 22 39.40 -16.81 -10.78
N THR A 23 39.50 -17.59 -11.86
CA THR A 23 38.33 -18.11 -12.60
C THR A 23 37.50 -19.03 -11.72
N ALA A 24 38.14 -19.94 -10.98
CA ALA A 24 37.45 -20.81 -10.03
C ALA A 24 36.76 -20.02 -8.90
N GLY A 25 37.41 -18.97 -8.39
CA GLY A 25 36.82 -18.06 -7.39
C GLY A 25 35.60 -17.32 -7.91
N ILE A 26 35.67 -16.77 -9.12
CA ILE A 26 34.53 -16.09 -9.77
C ILE A 26 33.39 -17.08 -10.03
N ALA A 27 33.68 -18.28 -10.54
CA ALA A 27 32.68 -19.30 -10.78
C ALA A 27 31.99 -19.76 -9.48
N ALA A 28 32.76 -19.96 -8.40
CA ALA A 28 32.22 -20.30 -7.08
C ALA A 28 31.32 -19.18 -6.52
N LEU A 29 31.70 -17.91 -6.70
CA LEU A 29 30.87 -16.78 -6.31
C LEU A 29 29.57 -16.72 -7.13
N LEU A 30 29.64 -16.90 -8.45
CA LEU A 30 28.47 -16.94 -9.32
C LEU A 30 27.53 -18.09 -8.96
N MET A 31 28.06 -19.30 -8.73
CA MET A 31 27.28 -20.44 -8.25
C MET A 31 26.63 -20.15 -6.91
N ASN A 32 27.37 -19.58 -5.94
CA ASN A 32 26.78 -19.20 -4.66
C ASN A 32 25.66 -18.16 -4.82
N ILE A 33 25.84 -17.13 -5.66
CA ILE A 33 24.78 -16.15 -5.94
C ILE A 33 23.56 -16.82 -6.58
N GLN A 34 23.76 -17.70 -7.56
CA GLN A 34 22.66 -18.41 -8.21
C GLN A 34 21.93 -19.33 -7.23
N THR A 35 22.66 -20.13 -6.43
CA THR A 35 22.06 -20.99 -5.40
C THR A 35 21.27 -20.16 -4.39
N ARG A 36 21.83 -19.06 -3.88
CA ARG A 36 21.12 -18.19 -2.93
C ARG A 36 19.90 -17.52 -3.55
N LYS A 37 19.95 -17.16 -4.83
CA LYS A 37 18.78 -16.68 -5.56
C LYS A 37 17.72 -17.77 -5.71
N MET A 38 18.11 -19.00 -6.02
CA MET A 38 17.18 -20.14 -6.14
C MET A 38 16.56 -20.51 -4.78
N GLU A 39 17.35 -20.56 -3.72
CA GLU A 39 16.86 -20.80 -2.35
C GLU A 39 15.90 -19.68 -1.90
N ALA A 40 16.20 -18.43 -2.25
CA ALA A 40 15.30 -17.30 -1.97
C ALA A 40 13.97 -17.37 -2.76
N VAL A 41 13.95 -18.02 -3.92
CA VAL A 41 12.71 -18.27 -4.69
C VAL A 41 11.92 -19.45 -4.12
N GLN A 42 12.60 -20.44 -3.54
CA GLN A 42 11.97 -21.63 -2.94
C GLN A 42 11.51 -21.40 -1.49
N TYR A 43 11.92 -20.30 -0.86
CA TYR A 43 11.59 -19.99 0.53
C TYR A 43 10.56 -18.85 0.64
N PRO A 44 9.49 -19.04 1.41
CA PRO A 44 9.12 -20.27 2.09
C PRO A 44 8.51 -21.29 1.12
N LEU A 45 8.67 -22.56 1.48
CA LEU A 45 8.10 -23.69 0.76
C LEU A 45 6.57 -23.57 0.84
N LYS A 46 5.91 -23.32 -0.30
CA LYS A 46 4.45 -23.24 -0.35
C LYS A 46 3.85 -24.63 -0.10
N VAL A 47 3.12 -24.77 0.99
CA VAL A 47 2.36 -25.96 1.36
C VAL A 47 1.04 -26.01 0.59
N VAL A 48 0.44 -24.84 0.34
CA VAL A 48 -0.79 -24.69 -0.43
C VAL A 48 -0.61 -23.68 -1.57
N GLU A 49 -1.32 -23.88 -2.67
CA GLU A 49 -1.42 -22.87 -3.72
C GLU A 49 -2.37 -21.76 -3.25
N ILE A 50 -2.00 -20.50 -3.52
CA ILE A 50 -2.82 -19.33 -3.19
C ILE A 50 -3.39 -18.81 -4.51
N ALA A 51 -4.72 -18.74 -4.62
CA ALA A 51 -5.38 -18.26 -5.82
C ALA A 51 -5.10 -16.75 -6.06
N GLN A 52 -5.25 -16.29 -7.30
CA GLN A 52 -4.98 -14.88 -7.65
C GLN A 52 -5.90 -13.89 -6.93
N ASP A 53 -7.12 -14.34 -6.68
CA ASP A 53 -8.24 -13.64 -6.05
C ASP A 53 -8.44 -14.03 -4.57
N GLU A 54 -7.49 -14.76 -3.97
CA GLU A 54 -7.58 -15.18 -2.57
C GLU A 54 -7.38 -14.00 -1.62
N LEU A 55 -8.44 -13.60 -0.91
CA LEU A 55 -8.43 -12.49 0.03
C LEU A 55 -8.31 -12.94 1.49
N ASP A 56 -8.64 -14.19 1.84
CA ASP A 56 -8.61 -14.65 3.23
C ASP A 56 -7.16 -14.78 3.73
N PRO A 57 -6.70 -13.92 4.66
CA PRO A 57 -5.34 -13.99 5.17
C PRO A 57 -5.00 -15.34 5.82
N ALA A 58 -5.99 -16.10 6.30
CA ALA A 58 -5.76 -17.43 6.88
C ALA A 58 -5.27 -18.44 5.84
N VAL A 59 -5.72 -18.34 4.58
CA VAL A 59 -5.21 -19.19 3.48
C VAL A 59 -3.74 -18.89 3.22
N TRP A 60 -3.37 -17.61 3.18
CA TRP A 60 -1.98 -17.17 3.08
C TRP A 60 -1.15 -17.66 4.29
N GLY A 61 -1.73 -17.59 5.50
CA GLY A 61 -1.09 -18.01 6.74
C GLY A 61 -0.69 -19.49 6.81
N GLN A 62 -1.30 -20.36 6.01
CA GLN A 62 -0.87 -21.76 5.89
C GLN A 62 0.57 -21.89 5.35
N ASN A 63 0.96 -20.99 4.45
CA ASN A 63 2.32 -20.89 3.92
C ASN A 63 3.22 -19.95 4.72
N PHE A 64 2.63 -18.91 5.33
CA PHE A 64 3.34 -17.80 5.98
C PHE A 64 2.88 -17.57 7.44
N PRO A 65 2.99 -18.59 8.32
CA PRO A 65 2.37 -18.54 9.64
C PRO A 65 2.90 -17.42 10.54
N VAL A 66 4.18 -17.07 10.43
CA VAL A 66 4.79 -15.98 11.21
C VAL A 66 4.26 -14.61 10.76
N GLN A 67 4.13 -14.40 9.45
CA GLN A 67 3.61 -13.16 8.89
C GLN A 67 2.12 -13.01 9.19
N TYR A 68 1.37 -14.11 9.08
CA TYR A 68 -0.04 -14.14 9.43
C TYR A 68 -0.25 -13.85 10.91
N ASP A 69 0.47 -14.50 11.82
CA ASP A 69 0.39 -14.21 13.26
C ASP A 69 0.69 -12.72 13.55
N SER A 70 1.76 -12.17 12.95
CA SER A 70 2.08 -10.75 13.06
C SER A 70 0.99 -9.83 12.49
N PHE A 71 0.31 -10.23 11.42
CA PHE A 71 -0.82 -9.48 10.86
C PHE A 71 -2.04 -9.54 11.77
N ARG A 72 -2.34 -10.70 12.36
CA ARG A 72 -3.45 -10.89 13.30
C ARG A 72 -3.31 -10.05 14.56
N ARG A 73 -2.09 -9.70 14.96
CA ARG A 73 -1.84 -8.73 16.05
C ARG A 73 -2.41 -7.33 15.79
N THR A 74 -2.83 -6.99 14.57
CA THR A 74 -3.57 -5.75 14.31
C THR A 74 -4.99 -5.75 14.92
N GLU A 75 -5.47 -6.91 15.40
CA GLU A 75 -6.68 -7.00 16.21
C GLU A 75 -6.47 -6.56 17.68
N GLU A 76 -5.22 -6.60 18.15
CA GLU A 76 -4.87 -6.30 19.54
C GLU A 76 -4.95 -4.79 19.82
N ASP A 77 -5.71 -4.41 20.85
CA ASP A 77 -5.58 -3.09 21.48
C ASP A 77 -4.42 -3.13 22.47
N TYR A 78 -3.29 -2.56 22.08
CA TYR A 78 -2.09 -2.41 22.91
C TYR A 78 -2.15 -1.20 23.85
N GLY A 79 -3.25 -0.44 23.83
CA GLY A 79 -3.48 0.70 24.70
C GLY A 79 -3.19 2.06 24.06
N SER A 80 -3.35 3.08 24.89
CA SER A 80 -3.08 4.48 24.54
C SER A 80 -1.61 4.85 24.77
N THR A 81 -1.08 5.69 23.89
CA THR A 81 0.20 6.38 24.01
C THR A 81 -0.04 7.89 24.15
N PRO A 82 0.99 8.71 24.43
CA PRO A 82 0.79 10.16 24.57
C PRO A 82 0.17 10.85 23.34
N TYR A 83 0.38 10.32 22.13
CA TYR A 83 0.00 10.98 20.87
C TYR A 83 -0.93 10.16 19.97
N GLY A 84 -1.39 9.00 20.43
CA GLY A 84 -2.27 8.11 19.67
C GLY A 84 -2.36 6.75 20.34
N GLY A 85 -2.56 5.68 19.60
CA GLY A 85 -2.55 4.33 20.15
C GLY A 85 -3.38 3.38 19.29
N SER A 86 -3.88 2.31 19.91
CA SER A 86 -4.87 1.43 19.29
C SER A 86 -6.22 1.44 20.01
N THR A 87 -6.30 2.10 21.17
CA THR A 87 -7.55 2.26 21.91
C THR A 87 -8.46 3.25 21.19
N PRO A 88 -9.63 2.82 20.68
CA PRO A 88 -10.53 3.72 19.99
C PRO A 88 -11.17 4.71 20.96
N TYR A 89 -11.11 6.00 20.61
CA TYR A 89 -11.82 7.08 21.31
C TYR A 89 -12.25 8.15 20.31
N SER A 90 -13.24 8.96 20.69
CA SER A 90 -13.69 10.09 19.88
C SER A 90 -12.69 11.25 19.90
N LYS A 91 -12.07 11.53 18.74
CA LYS A 91 -11.22 12.73 18.59
C LYS A 91 -12.04 14.00 18.67
N LEU A 92 -13.35 13.96 18.35
CA LEU A 92 -14.25 15.10 18.52
C LEU A 92 -14.50 15.43 19.99
N GLU A 93 -14.57 14.43 20.88
CA GLU A 93 -14.68 14.66 22.32
C GLU A 93 -13.36 15.15 22.92
N LYS A 94 -12.24 14.55 22.51
CA LYS A 94 -10.90 14.96 22.97
C LYS A 94 -10.51 16.36 22.47
N TYR A 95 -10.90 16.70 21.25
CA TYR A 95 -10.61 17.98 20.60
C TYR A 95 -11.90 18.64 20.06
N PRO A 96 -12.74 19.23 20.93
CA PRO A 96 -14.06 19.76 20.56
C PRO A 96 -14.06 20.81 19.45
N ALA A 97 -12.93 21.50 19.24
CA ALA A 97 -12.77 22.44 18.14
C ALA A 97 -12.93 21.78 16.76
N MET A 98 -12.62 20.49 16.60
CA MET A 98 -12.75 19.76 15.33
C MET A 98 -14.18 19.75 14.80
N THR A 99 -15.18 19.60 15.68
CA THR A 99 -16.60 19.66 15.31
C THR A 99 -16.96 20.99 14.66
N ARG A 100 -16.38 22.08 15.17
CA ARG A 100 -16.58 23.43 14.63
C ARG A 100 -15.80 23.64 13.33
N LEU A 101 -14.54 23.19 13.27
CA LEU A 101 -13.68 23.33 12.08
C LEU A 101 -14.23 22.57 10.86
N TRP A 102 -14.96 21.48 11.11
CA TRP A 102 -15.60 20.66 10.07
C TRP A 102 -17.11 20.91 9.97
N ALA A 103 -17.61 22.06 10.44
CA ALA A 103 -19.03 22.35 10.42
C ALA A 103 -19.59 22.27 8.98
N GLY A 104 -20.60 21.41 8.80
CA GLY A 104 -21.19 21.10 7.49
C GLY A 104 -20.58 19.89 6.78
N TYR A 105 -19.56 19.23 7.34
CA TYR A 105 -18.89 18.07 6.76
C TYR A 105 -19.07 16.81 7.61
N ALA A 106 -18.95 15.62 6.99
CA ALA A 106 -19.20 14.34 7.67
C ALA A 106 -18.25 14.12 8.87
N PHE A 107 -17.03 14.64 8.81
CA PHE A 107 -16.05 14.53 9.90
C PHE A 107 -16.48 15.25 11.20
N ALA A 108 -17.39 16.23 11.14
CA ALA A 108 -17.97 16.83 12.36
C ALA A 108 -18.96 15.91 13.09
N ILE A 109 -19.37 14.80 12.48
CA ILE A 109 -20.33 13.86 13.05
C ILE A 109 -19.61 12.76 13.83
N ASP A 110 -18.52 12.26 13.26
CA ASP A 110 -17.75 11.14 13.82
C ASP A 110 -16.32 11.16 13.26
N HIS A 111 -15.34 11.11 14.15
CA HIS A 111 -13.92 11.01 13.84
C HIS A 111 -13.21 10.43 15.06
N ASN A 112 -12.72 9.19 14.93
CA ASN A 112 -12.14 8.42 16.02
C ASN A 112 -10.64 8.23 15.81
N GLU A 113 -9.95 7.88 16.90
CA GLU A 113 -8.61 7.29 16.84
C GLU A 113 -8.61 6.05 15.96
N GLU A 114 -7.65 5.99 15.04
CA GLU A 114 -7.38 4.83 14.21
C GLU A 114 -6.90 3.64 15.03
N ARG A 115 -7.11 2.44 14.49
CA ARG A 115 -6.59 1.19 15.06
C ARG A 115 -6.12 0.27 13.94
N GLY A 116 -5.74 -0.96 14.29
CA GLY A 116 -5.08 -1.87 13.34
C GLY A 116 -5.93 -2.23 12.11
N HIS A 117 -5.25 -2.58 11.03
CA HIS A 117 -5.85 -2.88 9.72
C HIS A 117 -6.98 -3.92 9.75
N TYR A 118 -6.97 -4.85 10.71
CA TYR A 118 -8.07 -5.78 10.93
C TYR A 118 -9.44 -5.09 11.03
N TYR A 119 -9.49 -3.91 11.63
CA TYR A 119 -10.72 -3.15 11.83
C TYR A 119 -11.05 -2.18 10.70
N ALA A 120 -10.23 -2.07 9.64
CA ALA A 120 -10.39 -1.04 8.61
C ALA A 120 -11.81 -1.01 8.00
N LEU A 121 -12.33 -2.15 7.55
CA LEU A 121 -13.69 -2.24 7.01
C LEU A 121 -14.76 -2.17 8.10
N ILE A 122 -14.50 -2.76 9.27
CA ILE A 122 -15.43 -2.77 10.41
C ILE A 122 -15.74 -1.32 10.82
N ASP A 123 -14.70 -0.53 11.03
CA ASP A 123 -14.80 0.86 11.45
C ASP A 123 -15.41 1.74 10.35
N GLN A 124 -15.10 1.44 9.08
CA GLN A 124 -15.76 2.11 7.95
C GLN A 124 -17.27 1.84 7.90
N LYS A 125 -17.70 0.60 8.12
CA LYS A 125 -19.13 0.25 8.12
C LYS A 125 -19.86 0.85 9.32
N GLN A 126 -19.18 1.02 10.44
CA GLN A 126 -19.77 1.50 11.69
C GLN A 126 -19.75 3.02 11.84
N THR A 127 -18.80 3.72 11.20
CA THR A 127 -18.70 5.17 11.37
C THR A 127 -19.98 5.89 10.95
N ARG A 128 -20.37 6.88 11.76
CA ARG A 128 -21.55 7.71 11.47
C ARG A 128 -21.40 8.51 10.18
N ARG A 129 -20.17 8.68 9.69
CA ARG A 129 -19.88 9.28 8.39
C ARG A 129 -20.45 8.47 7.21
N VAL A 130 -20.67 7.17 7.38
CA VAL A 130 -21.23 6.27 6.35
C VAL A 130 -22.68 5.92 6.67
N THR A 131 -23.03 5.74 7.95
CA THR A 131 -24.40 5.35 8.32
C THR A 131 -25.39 6.52 8.28
N GLU A 132 -24.92 7.76 8.50
CA GLU A 132 -25.77 8.96 8.50
C GLU A 132 -25.61 9.85 7.27
N ARG A 133 -24.63 9.56 6.40
CA ARG A 133 -24.39 10.31 5.16
C ARG A 133 -24.20 9.37 3.99
N ASP A 134 -24.58 9.82 2.81
CA ASP A 134 -24.30 9.08 1.58
C ASP A 134 -22.84 9.33 1.17
N GLN A 135 -22.12 8.23 0.99
CA GLN A 135 -20.71 8.22 0.60
C GLN A 135 -20.57 7.51 -0.75
N PRO A 136 -19.60 7.91 -1.59
CA PRO A 136 -19.29 7.20 -2.82
C PRO A 136 -18.58 5.87 -2.53
N GLY A 137 -18.67 4.93 -3.46
CA GLY A 137 -17.97 3.64 -3.43
C GLY A 137 -16.45 3.81 -3.38
N ALA A 138 -15.95 4.95 -3.86
CA ALA A 138 -14.58 5.41 -3.68
C ALA A 138 -14.05 5.27 -2.24
N CYS A 139 -14.91 5.43 -1.22
CA CYS A 139 -14.52 5.24 0.18
C CYS A 139 -14.01 3.81 0.47
N ALA A 140 -14.53 2.79 -0.19
CA ALA A 140 -14.13 1.40 0.02
C ALA A 140 -12.71 1.10 -0.52
N ASN A 141 -12.16 1.94 -1.41
CA ASN A 141 -10.87 1.72 -2.06
C ASN A 141 -9.71 1.46 -1.10
N CYS A 142 -9.71 2.05 0.09
CA CYS A 142 -8.62 1.92 1.06
C CYS A 142 -8.97 1.06 2.28
N HIS A 143 -10.18 0.52 2.33
CA HIS A 143 -10.73 -0.13 3.53
C HIS A 143 -11.20 -1.56 3.29
N ALA A 144 -11.46 -1.94 2.03
CA ALA A 144 -11.92 -3.27 1.65
C ALA A 144 -10.93 -3.98 0.73
N ALA A 145 -10.57 -5.23 1.04
CA ALA A 145 -9.71 -6.06 0.19
C ALA A 145 -10.37 -6.41 -1.15
N GLU A 146 -11.70 -6.40 -1.22
CA GLU A 146 -12.49 -6.67 -2.42
C GLU A 146 -12.43 -5.54 -3.44
N ALA A 147 -12.03 -4.33 -3.04
CA ALA A 147 -12.11 -3.18 -3.94
C ALA A 147 -11.36 -3.36 -5.28
N PRO A 148 -10.15 -3.96 -5.37
CA PRO A 148 -9.50 -4.19 -6.65
C PRO A 148 -10.30 -5.17 -7.55
N GLN A 149 -10.92 -6.19 -6.97
CA GLN A 149 -11.75 -7.17 -7.70
C GLN A 149 -13.04 -6.51 -8.21
N LEU A 150 -13.71 -5.73 -7.36
CA LEU A 150 -14.89 -4.97 -7.77
C LEU A 150 -14.55 -3.96 -8.87
N ILE A 151 -13.41 -3.28 -8.78
CA ILE A 151 -12.95 -2.36 -9.82
C ILE A 151 -12.66 -3.10 -11.13
N GLU A 152 -12.09 -4.30 -11.08
CA GLU A 152 -11.87 -5.14 -12.26
C GLU A 152 -13.20 -5.56 -12.91
N GLU A 153 -14.20 -5.91 -12.10
CA GLU A 153 -15.52 -6.34 -12.57
C GLU A 153 -16.35 -5.18 -13.17
N MET A 154 -16.48 -4.06 -12.45
CA MET A 154 -17.40 -2.98 -12.82
C MET A 154 -16.72 -1.77 -13.48
N GLY A 155 -15.40 -1.68 -13.39
CA GLY A 155 -14.60 -0.55 -13.87
C GLY A 155 -14.39 0.55 -12.82
N TRP A 156 -13.26 1.25 -12.93
CA TRP A 156 -12.83 2.28 -11.97
C TRP A 156 -13.86 3.39 -11.77
N GLU A 157 -14.40 3.96 -12.85
CA GLU A 157 -15.37 5.05 -12.77
C GLU A 157 -16.70 4.60 -12.13
N ALA A 158 -17.18 3.42 -12.50
CA ALA A 158 -18.42 2.87 -11.95
C ALA A 158 -18.26 2.58 -10.46
N PHE A 159 -17.17 1.94 -10.04
CA PHE A 159 -16.88 1.68 -8.63
C PHE A 159 -16.87 2.98 -7.80
N ASN A 160 -16.22 4.03 -8.30
CA ASN A 160 -16.12 5.30 -7.58
C ASN A 160 -17.47 5.99 -7.43
N ARG A 161 -18.27 6.08 -8.50
CA ARG A 161 -19.55 6.82 -8.47
C ARG A 161 -20.67 6.07 -7.76
N THR A 162 -20.63 4.74 -7.75
CA THR A 162 -21.69 3.92 -7.13
C THR A 162 -21.80 4.26 -5.65
N PRO A 163 -23.00 4.50 -5.10
CA PRO A 163 -23.15 4.75 -3.68
C PRO A 163 -22.56 3.61 -2.83
N TYR A 164 -21.78 3.94 -1.80
CA TYR A 164 -21.12 2.96 -0.92
C TYR A 164 -22.10 1.91 -0.37
N LYS A 165 -23.32 2.35 -0.02
CA LYS A 165 -24.39 1.47 0.51
C LYS A 165 -24.83 0.38 -0.47
N GLU A 166 -24.63 0.56 -1.77
CA GLU A 166 -24.92 -0.47 -2.79
C GLU A 166 -23.77 -1.48 -2.91
N LEU A 167 -22.56 -1.11 -2.51
CA LEU A 167 -21.39 -1.99 -2.52
C LEU A 167 -21.18 -2.71 -1.18
N GLN A 168 -21.66 -2.15 -0.07
CA GLN A 168 -21.29 -2.57 1.28
C GLN A 168 -21.50 -4.07 1.57
N ASP A 169 -22.51 -4.69 0.96
CA ASP A 169 -22.84 -6.11 1.15
C ASP A 169 -21.85 -7.05 0.43
N GLN A 170 -21.07 -6.52 -0.51
CA GLN A 170 -20.01 -7.23 -1.22
C GLN A 170 -18.65 -7.07 -0.51
N LEU A 171 -18.55 -6.19 0.49
CA LEU A 171 -17.32 -5.94 1.25
C LEU A 171 -17.31 -6.80 2.52
N HIS A 172 -16.36 -7.70 2.67
CA HIS A 172 -16.30 -8.64 3.78
C HIS A 172 -15.00 -8.51 4.58
N GLY A 173 -13.88 -8.24 3.91
CA GLY A 173 -12.56 -8.13 4.53
C GLY A 173 -12.01 -6.70 4.56
N GLY A 174 -11.29 -6.38 5.65
CA GLY A 174 -10.42 -5.19 5.72
C GLY A 174 -9.21 -5.31 4.79
N SER A 175 -8.10 -4.63 5.10
CA SER A 175 -6.84 -4.85 4.36
C SER A 175 -6.28 -6.26 4.62
N THR A 176 -5.75 -6.92 3.60
CA THR A 176 -5.29 -8.33 3.63
C THR A 176 -3.89 -8.48 3.04
N CYS A 177 -3.40 -9.72 2.96
CA CYS A 177 -2.14 -10.05 2.28
C CYS A 177 -2.16 -9.67 0.79
N ALA A 178 -3.31 -9.84 0.14
CA ALA A 178 -3.50 -9.65 -1.29
C ALA A 178 -3.32 -8.18 -1.73
N ASP A 179 -3.51 -7.23 -0.82
CA ASP A 179 -3.33 -5.79 -1.08
C ASP A 179 -1.90 -5.39 -1.42
N CYS A 180 -0.94 -6.18 -0.95
CA CYS A 180 0.47 -5.81 -0.99
C CYS A 180 1.32 -6.91 -1.63
N HIS A 181 0.86 -8.16 -1.69
CA HIS A 181 1.67 -9.29 -2.16
C HIS A 181 1.05 -9.98 -3.38
N ASN A 182 1.90 -10.31 -4.35
CA ASN A 182 1.55 -11.22 -5.42
C ASN A 182 1.48 -12.67 -4.88
N PRO A 183 0.39 -13.43 -5.12
CA PRO A 183 0.20 -14.75 -4.53
C PRO A 183 1.17 -15.83 -5.04
N ASP A 184 1.74 -15.65 -6.23
CA ASP A 184 2.70 -16.60 -6.82
C ASP A 184 4.13 -16.42 -6.30
N THR A 185 4.54 -15.17 -6.11
CA THR A 185 5.95 -14.83 -5.88
C THR A 185 6.21 -14.17 -4.53
N MET A 186 5.15 -13.74 -3.84
CA MET A 186 5.19 -12.84 -2.67
C MET A 186 5.89 -11.50 -2.91
N ALA A 187 6.24 -11.18 -4.16
CA ALA A 187 6.75 -9.87 -4.52
C ALA A 187 5.72 -8.80 -4.14
N LEU A 188 6.21 -7.65 -3.70
CA LEU A 188 5.33 -6.51 -3.43
C LEU A 188 4.65 -6.09 -4.72
N ARG A 189 3.35 -5.82 -4.67
CA ARG A 189 2.54 -5.30 -5.77
C ARG A 189 1.72 -4.11 -5.31
N ILE A 190 1.33 -3.28 -6.27
CA ILE A 190 0.33 -2.24 -6.08
C ILE A 190 -0.98 -2.75 -6.70
N THR A 191 -2.05 -2.70 -5.94
CA THR A 191 -3.40 -3.12 -6.37
C THR A 191 -4.38 -1.96 -6.47
N ARG A 192 -4.09 -0.80 -5.85
CA ARG A 192 -5.01 0.34 -5.79
C ARG A 192 -4.81 1.30 -6.97
N PRO A 193 -5.82 1.47 -7.87
CA PRO A 193 -5.68 2.33 -9.04
C PRO A 193 -5.41 3.80 -8.73
N GLY A 194 -5.91 4.32 -7.60
CA GLY A 194 -5.65 5.70 -7.17
C GLY A 194 -4.16 6.05 -7.13
N PHE A 195 -3.32 5.14 -6.59
CA PHE A 195 -1.88 5.31 -6.57
C PHE A 195 -1.25 5.20 -7.96
N LEU A 196 -1.63 4.18 -8.74
CA LEU A 196 -1.11 3.98 -10.09
C LEU A 196 -1.38 5.21 -10.97
N ASN A 197 -2.61 5.71 -10.95
CA ASN A 197 -3.02 6.90 -11.71
C ASN A 197 -2.24 8.14 -11.28
N ALA A 198 -2.00 8.31 -9.98
CA ALA A 198 -1.23 9.44 -9.46
C ALA A 198 0.24 9.39 -9.87
N MET A 199 0.85 8.20 -9.86
CA MET A 199 2.23 8.00 -10.29
C MET A 199 2.40 8.19 -11.79
N GLU A 200 1.44 7.70 -12.59
CA GLU A 200 1.39 7.91 -14.04
C GLU A 200 1.32 9.40 -14.39
N ARG A 201 0.43 10.18 -13.75
CA ARG A 201 0.35 11.64 -13.95
C ARG A 201 1.66 12.37 -13.63
N ARG A 202 2.48 11.81 -12.75
CA ARG A 202 3.82 12.31 -12.40
C ARG A 202 4.93 11.79 -13.31
N GLY A 203 4.61 10.95 -14.30
CA GLY A 203 5.57 10.32 -15.20
C GLY A 203 6.44 9.26 -14.53
N ILE A 204 5.98 8.65 -13.43
CA ILE A 204 6.72 7.63 -12.70
C ILE A 204 6.20 6.25 -13.07
N ASP A 205 7.06 5.43 -13.68
CA ASP A 205 6.77 4.03 -13.97
C ASP A 205 6.98 3.15 -12.72
N VAL A 206 5.88 2.78 -12.07
CA VAL A 206 5.88 1.94 -10.87
C VAL A 206 6.48 0.55 -11.12
N SER A 207 6.48 0.04 -12.36
CA SER A 207 7.08 -1.26 -12.69
C SER A 207 8.61 -1.27 -12.52
N GLN A 208 9.24 -0.09 -12.56
CA GLN A 208 10.68 0.09 -12.36
C GLN A 208 11.04 0.44 -10.91
N ALA A 209 10.06 0.45 -10.01
CA ALA A 209 10.29 0.79 -8.61
C ALA A 209 11.29 -0.19 -7.97
N THR A 210 12.27 0.37 -7.27
CA THR A 210 13.20 -0.39 -6.45
C THR A 210 12.46 -1.07 -5.31
N ARG A 211 13.08 -2.12 -4.74
CA ARG A 211 12.55 -2.77 -3.52
C ARG A 211 12.37 -1.78 -2.37
N GLN A 212 13.20 -0.75 -2.28
CA GLN A 212 13.08 0.25 -1.22
C GLN A 212 11.89 1.18 -1.43
N GLU A 213 11.63 1.60 -2.67
CA GLU A 213 10.42 2.38 -3.00
C GLU A 213 9.17 1.56 -2.77
N MET A 214 9.15 0.29 -3.19
CA MET A 214 7.99 -0.59 -2.97
C MET A 214 7.64 -0.79 -1.49
N ARG A 215 8.63 -0.76 -0.58
CA ARG A 215 8.38 -0.79 0.87
C ARG A 215 7.63 0.43 1.40
N THR A 216 7.61 1.52 0.64
CA THR A 216 6.81 2.72 0.93
C THR A 216 5.53 2.73 0.08
N TYR A 217 5.60 2.36 -1.19
CA TYR A 217 4.48 2.45 -2.13
C TYR A 217 3.29 1.60 -1.71
N VAL A 218 3.52 0.41 -1.15
CA VAL A 218 2.42 -0.43 -0.64
C VAL A 218 1.59 0.27 0.45
N CYS A 219 2.21 1.14 1.25
CA CYS A 219 1.53 1.96 2.25
C CYS A 219 0.87 3.19 1.60
N ALA A 220 1.56 3.80 0.63
CA ALA A 220 1.09 4.99 -0.09
C ALA A 220 -0.10 4.71 -1.03
N GLN A 221 -0.53 3.45 -1.15
CA GLN A 221 -1.82 3.10 -1.74
C GLN A 221 -3.01 3.73 -0.99
N CYS A 222 -2.87 3.92 0.33
CA CYS A 222 -3.95 4.33 1.21
C CYS A 222 -3.57 5.49 2.15
N HIS A 223 -2.35 5.53 2.68
CA HIS A 223 -1.91 6.53 3.66
C HIS A 223 -1.44 7.82 2.98
N VAL A 224 -2.38 8.51 2.35
CA VAL A 224 -2.13 9.71 1.55
C VAL A 224 -3.28 10.70 1.66
N GLU A 225 -3.00 11.93 1.28
CA GLU A 225 -4.04 12.91 0.96
C GLU A 225 -4.74 12.54 -0.36
N TYR A 226 -6.06 12.64 -0.39
CA TYR A 226 -6.87 12.34 -1.58
C TYR A 226 -8.16 13.17 -1.59
N TYR A 227 -8.74 13.33 -2.78
CA TYR A 227 -10.07 13.90 -2.95
C TYR A 227 -10.89 13.12 -4.00
N PHE A 228 -12.18 13.45 -4.11
CA PHE A 228 -13.07 12.86 -5.11
C PHE A 228 -13.32 13.84 -6.26
N GLN A 229 -12.70 13.57 -7.40
CA GLN A 229 -12.72 14.43 -8.58
C GLN A 229 -14.03 14.28 -9.36
N GLY A 230 -14.64 15.43 -9.68
CA GLY A 230 -15.80 15.54 -10.56
C GLY A 230 -17.07 14.89 -10.03
N ASP A 231 -18.07 14.78 -10.91
CA ASP A 231 -19.38 14.23 -10.57
C ASP A 231 -19.34 12.72 -10.32
N ASN A 232 -18.41 12.02 -10.98
CA ASN A 232 -18.17 10.59 -10.82
C ASN A 232 -17.37 10.23 -9.56
N LYS A 233 -16.97 11.21 -8.75
CA LYS A 233 -16.26 11.01 -7.48
C LYS A 233 -14.99 10.17 -7.60
N LEU A 234 -14.22 10.37 -8.66
CA LEU A 234 -12.99 9.61 -8.90
C LEU A 234 -11.95 9.90 -7.81
N LEU A 235 -11.56 8.88 -7.04
CA LEU A 235 -10.50 9.00 -6.03
C LEU A 235 -9.18 9.40 -6.68
N THR A 236 -8.65 10.54 -6.26
CA THR A 236 -7.54 11.21 -6.92
C THR A 236 -6.56 11.75 -5.89
N PHE A 237 -5.26 11.50 -6.09
CA PHE A 237 -4.21 12.12 -5.28
C PHE A 237 -3.74 13.43 -5.91
N PRO A 238 -3.73 14.56 -5.19
CA PRO A 238 -3.45 15.89 -5.71
C PRO A 238 -1.94 16.15 -5.89
N TRP A 239 -1.22 15.25 -6.55
CA TRP A 239 0.25 15.22 -6.56
C TRP A 239 0.89 15.78 -7.84
N ASP A 240 0.07 16.34 -8.74
CA ASP A 240 0.52 16.84 -10.04
C ASP A 240 1.60 17.94 -9.91
N ASN A 241 1.50 18.77 -8.85
CA ASN A 241 2.49 19.80 -8.52
C ASN A 241 3.60 19.31 -7.57
N GLY A 242 3.52 18.06 -7.10
CA GLY A 242 4.36 17.47 -6.06
C GLY A 242 3.58 17.12 -4.78
N THR A 243 4.28 16.64 -3.75
CA THR A 243 3.67 16.07 -2.53
C THR A 243 3.88 16.91 -1.28
N SER A 244 4.47 18.10 -1.39
CA SER A 244 4.51 19.03 -0.25
C SER A 244 3.15 19.67 -0.03
N ILE A 245 2.90 20.15 1.19
CA ILE A 245 1.63 20.80 1.52
C ILE A 245 1.36 22.01 0.62
N ASP A 246 2.36 22.85 0.37
CA ASP A 246 2.24 24.04 -0.49
C ASP A 246 1.91 23.66 -1.95
N GLN A 247 2.48 22.55 -2.44
CA GLN A 247 2.22 22.05 -3.79
C GLN A 247 0.81 21.50 -3.94
N ILE A 248 0.35 20.75 -2.93
CA ILE A 248 -1.01 20.21 -2.87
C ILE A 248 -2.04 21.36 -2.72
N GLU A 249 -1.75 22.36 -1.88
CA GLU A 249 -2.58 23.56 -1.76
C GLU A 249 -2.70 24.28 -3.09
N GLN A 250 -1.57 24.51 -3.77
CA GLN A 250 -1.56 25.16 -5.08
C GLN A 250 -2.38 24.38 -6.11
N TYR A 251 -2.31 23.04 -6.09
CA TYR A 251 -3.16 22.20 -6.95
C TYR A 251 -4.66 22.45 -6.73
N TYR A 252 -5.11 22.52 -5.47
CA TYR A 252 -6.51 22.81 -5.15
C TYR A 252 -6.92 24.26 -5.44
N VAL A 253 -5.97 25.21 -5.40
CA VAL A 253 -6.18 26.58 -5.89
C VAL A 253 -6.38 26.59 -7.40
N ASP A 254 -5.48 25.96 -8.16
CA ASP A 254 -5.49 25.93 -9.62
C ASP A 254 -6.75 25.26 -10.18
N THR A 255 -7.21 24.19 -9.52
CA THR A 255 -8.42 23.44 -9.91
C THR A 255 -9.70 24.06 -9.38
N GLY A 256 -9.62 25.01 -8.44
CA GLY A 256 -10.77 25.57 -7.74
C GLY A 256 -11.57 24.56 -6.91
N PHE A 257 -10.99 23.39 -6.60
CA PHE A 257 -11.68 22.31 -5.90
C PHE A 257 -11.96 22.67 -4.43
N ARG A 258 -13.15 22.29 -3.94
CA ARG A 258 -13.54 22.42 -2.53
C ARG A 258 -14.35 21.18 -2.14
N ASP A 259 -14.03 20.58 -1.01
CA ASP A 259 -14.74 19.42 -0.47
C ASP A 259 -16.13 19.80 0.05
N TRP A 260 -16.22 20.91 0.78
CA TRP A 260 -17.50 21.44 1.26
C TRP A 260 -17.47 22.95 1.46
N LYS A 261 -18.67 23.51 1.63
CA LYS A 261 -18.87 24.88 2.10
C LYS A 261 -19.09 24.86 3.61
N HIS A 262 -18.22 25.52 4.36
CA HIS A 262 -18.27 25.57 5.82
C HIS A 262 -19.59 26.19 6.31
N ALA A 263 -20.29 25.50 7.21
CA ALA A 263 -21.66 25.88 7.60
C ALA A 263 -21.75 27.20 8.38
N GLU A 264 -20.71 27.57 9.15
CA GLU A 264 -20.73 28.81 9.94
C GLU A 264 -20.19 30.03 9.18
N THR A 265 -19.20 29.84 8.31
CA THR A 265 -18.45 30.95 7.69
C THR A 265 -18.78 31.10 6.20
N GLY A 266 -19.36 30.07 5.58
CA GLY A 266 -19.62 30.02 4.16
C GLY A 266 -18.35 29.87 3.28
N GLY A 267 -17.17 29.71 3.88
CA GLY A 267 -15.92 29.51 3.17
C GLY A 267 -15.84 28.13 2.50
N GLY A 268 -15.18 28.06 1.34
CA GLY A 268 -14.88 26.78 0.69
C GLY A 268 -13.69 26.13 1.37
N MET A 269 -13.83 24.86 1.75
CA MET A 269 -12.84 24.12 2.53
C MET A 269 -12.24 22.96 1.75
N ILE A 270 -11.07 22.51 2.18
CA ILE A 270 -10.34 21.33 1.70
C ILE A 270 -10.10 20.43 2.91
N LYS A 271 -10.26 19.12 2.76
CA LYS A 271 -10.03 18.16 3.85
C LYS A 271 -9.25 16.94 3.41
#